data_AF-A0A930A8P7-F1
#
_entry.id   AF-A0A930A8P7-F1
#
_cell.length_a   1.000
_cell.length_b   1.000
_cell.length_c   1.000
_cell.angle_alpha   90.00
_cell.angle_beta   90.00
_cell.angle_gamma   90.00
#
_symmetry.space_group_name_H-M   'P 1'
#
loop_
_entity.id
_entity.type
_entity.pdbx_description
1 polymer ?
#
loop_
_entity_poly.entity_id
_entity_poly.type
_entity_poly.pdbx_seq_one_letter_code
_entity_poly.pdbx_strand_id
1 'polypeptide(L)'
;LGYNTLAMQNYFQTGWFIEGLISQILIVQFIRTSKRPIIDSKCDSRLALASAFGIFVGISIPYLFDNLKNTVFTEMPFEYFVYLIIILALYSTTIEIVKKFYIKKHGSWL
;
A
#
# COMPACT_ATOMS: atom_id res chain seq x y z
N LEU A 1 11.36 -5.67 16.30
CA LEU A 1 12.52 -5.44 15.42
C LEU A 1 13.58 -4.47 15.96
N GLY A 2 13.47 -3.87 17.16
CA GLY A 2 14.62 -3.21 17.81
C GLY A 2 15.20 -1.96 17.10
N TYR A 3 14.52 -1.43 16.07
CA TYR A 3 14.94 -0.25 15.29
C TYR A 3 14.70 1.08 16.03
N ASN A 4 15.27 1.24 17.22
CA ASN A 4 15.09 2.44 18.06
C ASN A 4 16.32 3.37 18.05
N THR A 5 17.22 3.22 17.07
CA THR A 5 18.48 3.97 16.99
C THR A 5 18.54 4.81 15.71
N LEU A 6 19.22 5.97 15.77
CA LEU A 6 19.39 6.85 14.60
C LEU A 6 20.00 6.14 13.39
N ALA A 7 20.88 5.15 13.62
CA ALA A 7 21.49 4.36 12.57
C ALA A 7 20.49 3.53 11.74
N MET A 8 19.29 3.26 12.28
CA MET A 8 18.24 2.46 11.64
C MET A 8 17.10 3.31 11.08
N GLN A 9 17.23 4.64 11.10
CA GLN A 9 16.19 5.56 10.60
C GLN A 9 15.85 5.33 9.12
N ASN A 10 16.83 4.94 8.31
CA ASN A 10 16.64 4.66 6.89
C ASN A 10 15.69 3.47 6.64
N TYR A 11 15.73 2.43 7.49
CA TYR A 11 14.78 1.30 7.41
C TYR A 11 13.36 1.76 7.65
N PHE A 12 13.14 2.61 8.67
CA PHE A 12 11.83 3.15 8.96
C PHE A 12 11.32 4.05 7.81
N GLN A 13 12.19 4.92 7.29
CA GLN A 13 11.82 5.82 6.19
C GLN A 13 11.53 5.06 4.89
N THR A 14 12.30 4.02 4.58
CA THR A 14 12.05 3.14 3.44
C THR A 14 10.74 2.36 3.63
N GLY A 15 10.53 1.81 4.82
CA GLY A 15 9.27 1.16 5.20
C GLY A 15 8.07 2.06 5.00
N TRP A 16 8.12 3.24 5.61
CA TRP A 16 7.08 4.26 5.51
C TRP A 16 6.79 4.66 4.06
N PHE A 17 7.83 4.78 3.22
CA PHE A 17 7.65 5.06 1.79
C PHE A 17 6.90 3.94 1.07
N ILE A 18 7.31 2.69 1.23
CA ILE A 18 6.66 1.55 0.55
C ILE A 18 5.21 1.40 1.03
N GLU A 19 5.00 1.41 2.35
CA GLU A 19 3.65 1.27 2.93
C GLU A 19 2.74 2.41 2.46
N GLY A 20 3.19 3.66 2.58
CA GLY A 20 2.40 4.82 2.18
C GLY A 20 2.05 4.82 0.69
N LEU A 21 2.98 4.45 -0.18
CA LEU A 21 2.74 4.37 -1.62
C LEU A 21 1.71 3.29 -1.97
N ILE A 22 1.82 2.10 -1.38
CA ILE A 22 0.87 1.01 -1.67
C ILE A 22 -0.50 1.32 -1.08
N SER A 23 -0.56 1.88 0.13
CA SER A 23 -1.82 2.32 0.76
C SER A 23 -2.53 3.40 -0.07
N GLN A 24 -1.79 4.35 -0.66
CA GLN A 24 -2.34 5.33 -1.60
C GLN A 24 -2.90 4.69 -2.89
N ILE A 25 -2.21 3.71 -3.46
CA ILE A 25 -2.71 2.98 -4.63
C ILE A 25 -4.00 2.22 -4.29
N LEU A 26 -4.03 1.56 -3.13
CA LEU A 26 -5.18 0.79 -2.66
C LEU A 26 -6.41 1.68 -2.42
N ILE A 27 -6.26 2.78 -1.70
CA ILE A 27 -7.41 3.65 -1.38
C ILE A 27 -8.05 4.23 -2.65
N VAL A 28 -7.26 4.55 -3.68
CA VAL A 28 -7.78 4.99 -4.98
C VAL A 28 -8.64 3.91 -5.64
N GLN A 29 -8.25 2.63 -5.55
CA GLN A 29 -9.08 1.53 -6.03
C GLN A 29 -10.39 1.43 -5.23
N PHE A 30 -10.33 1.57 -3.91
CA PHE A 30 -11.51 1.48 -3.04
C PHE A 30 -12.51 2.62 -3.21
N ILE A 31 -12.04 3.86 -3.45
CA ILE A 31 -12.91 5.02 -3.67
C ILE A 31 -13.63 4.91 -5.01
N ARG A 32 -12.93 4.51 -6.08
CA ARG A 32 -13.46 4.57 -7.45
C ARG A 32 -14.59 3.59 -7.75
N THR A 33 -14.68 2.47 -7.04
CA THR A 33 -15.76 1.50 -7.25
C THR A 33 -16.65 1.42 -6.03
N SER A 34 -17.97 1.45 -6.22
CA SER A 34 -18.95 1.18 -5.17
C SER A 34 -19.06 -0.31 -4.82
N LYS A 35 -18.51 -1.19 -5.66
CA LYS A 35 -18.46 -2.64 -5.44
C LYS A 35 -17.14 -3.08 -4.80
N ARG A 36 -16.99 -4.35 -4.45
CA ARG A 36 -15.71 -4.91 -3.99
C ARG A 36 -14.71 -4.85 -5.14
N PRO A 37 -13.59 -4.11 -5.01
CA PRO A 37 -12.65 -3.90 -6.12
C PRO A 37 -12.00 -5.18 -6.64
N ILE A 38 -11.87 -6.21 -5.80
CA ILE A 38 -11.14 -7.45 -6.12
C ILE A 38 -12.06 -8.56 -6.67
N ILE A 39 -13.34 -8.58 -6.27
CA ILE A 39 -14.23 -9.74 -6.50
C ILE A 39 -15.37 -9.41 -7.47
N ASP A 40 -15.93 -8.20 -7.39
CA ASP A 40 -17.21 -7.87 -8.06
C ASP A 40 -17.09 -6.78 -9.13
N SER A 41 -16.01 -5.99 -9.10
CA SER A 41 -15.77 -4.98 -10.11
C SER A 41 -15.17 -5.67 -11.33
N LYS A 42 -15.77 -5.50 -12.51
CA LYS A 42 -15.02 -5.62 -13.78
C LYS A 42 -13.86 -4.63 -13.64
N CYS A 43 -12.72 -5.10 -13.16
CA CYS A 43 -11.57 -4.27 -12.87
C CYS A 43 -11.20 -3.65 -14.22
N ASP A 44 -11.30 -2.33 -14.33
CA ASP A 44 -10.83 -1.64 -15.54
C ASP A 44 -9.34 -2.00 -15.63
N SER A 45 -9.00 -2.88 -16.57
CA SER A 45 -7.68 -3.52 -16.62
C SER A 45 -6.56 -2.50 -16.67
N ARG A 46 -6.84 -1.28 -17.14
CA ARG A 46 -5.92 -0.14 -17.12
C ARG A 46 -5.56 0.32 -15.71
N LEU A 47 -6.54 0.39 -14.80
CA LEU A 47 -6.29 0.78 -13.41
C LEU A 47 -5.55 -0.33 -12.65
N ALA A 48 -5.93 -1.59 -12.85
CA ALA A 48 -5.23 -2.72 -12.26
C ALA A 48 -3.76 -2.78 -12.70
N LEU A 49 -3.49 -2.57 -14.00
CA LEU A 49 -2.13 -2.50 -14.55
C LEU A 49 -1.37 -1.31 -13.95
N ALA A 50 -1.97 -0.12 -13.92
CA ALA A 50 -1.33 1.06 -13.35
C ALA A 50 -0.98 0.87 -11.86
N SER A 51 -1.85 0.22 -11.09
CA SER A 51 -1.58 -0.12 -9.70
C SER A 51 -0.49 -1.17 -9.55
N ALA A 52 -0.50 -2.24 -10.36
CA ALA A 52 0.55 -3.25 -10.35
C ALA A 52 1.91 -2.64 -10.71
N PHE A 53 1.93 -1.74 -11.71
CA PHE A 53 3.12 -0.99 -12.09
C PHE A 53 3.59 -0.06 -10.96
N GLY A 54 2.69 0.65 -10.30
CA GLY A 54 3.01 1.51 -9.16
C GLY A 54 3.61 0.73 -7.99
N ILE A 55 3.04 -0.42 -7.65
CA ILE A 55 3.58 -1.32 -6.61
C ILE A 55 4.96 -1.83 -7.03
N PHE A 56 5.13 -2.26 -8.28
CA PHE A 56 6.41 -2.74 -8.81
C PHE A 56 7.49 -1.65 -8.73
N VAL A 57 7.18 -0.43 -9.15
CA VAL A 57 8.10 0.72 -9.05
C VAL A 57 8.41 1.04 -7.60
N GLY A 58 7.39 1.08 -6.73
CA GLY A 58 7.57 1.37 -5.30
C GLY A 58 8.46 0.39 -4.57
N ILE A 59 8.35 -0.91 -4.90
CA ILE A 59 9.25 -1.96 -4.37
C ILE A 59 10.64 -1.85 -4.99
N SER A 60 10.76 -1.51 -6.27
CA SER A 60 12.04 -1.46 -6.98
C SER A 60 12.90 -0.24 -6.61
N ILE A 61 12.29 0.89 -6.23
CA ILE A 61 13.01 2.13 -5.87
C ILE A 61 14.06 1.89 -4.76
N PRO A 62 13.72 1.25 -3.63
CA PRO A 62 14.71 0.95 -2.61
C PRO A 62 15.95 0.22 -3.15
N TYR A 63 15.77 -0.82 -3.96
CA TYR A 63 16.87 -1.60 -4.53
C TYR A 63 17.68 -0.83 -5.58
N LEU A 64 17.03 0.04 -6.37
CA LEU A 64 17.69 0.85 -7.40
C LEU A 64 18.52 1.98 -6.81
N PHE A 65 18.07 2.56 -5.69
CA PHE A 65 18.66 3.76 -5.09
C PHE A 65 19.48 3.50 -3.81
N ASP A 66 19.57 2.25 -3.34
CA ASP A 66 20.37 1.85 -2.17
C ASP A 66 21.87 2.21 -2.31
N ASN A 67 22.44 2.11 -3.52
CA ASN A 67 23.86 2.33 -3.77
C ASN A 67 24.26 3.79 -4.04
N LEU A 68 23.29 4.72 -4.03
CA LEU A 68 23.56 6.13 -4.29
C LEU A 68 23.97 6.85 -3.00
N LYS A 69 24.99 7.70 -3.08
CA LYS A 69 25.42 8.52 -1.94
C LYS A 69 24.27 9.45 -1.51
N ASN A 70 24.00 9.50 -0.20
CA ASN A 70 22.96 10.30 0.46
C ASN A 70 21.50 9.87 0.21
N THR A 71 21.24 8.62 -0.18
CA THR A 71 19.86 8.13 -0.21
C THR A 71 19.42 7.64 1.17
N VAL A 72 18.13 7.81 1.41
CA VAL A 72 17.42 7.34 2.61
C VAL A 72 16.94 5.89 2.43
N PHE A 73 17.03 5.38 1.20
CA PHE A 73 16.53 4.07 0.82
C PHE A 73 17.51 2.97 1.21
N THR A 74 16.98 1.94 1.86
CA THR A 74 17.74 0.75 2.23
C THR A 74 16.98 -0.51 1.83
N GLU A 75 17.71 -1.53 1.38
CA GLU A 75 17.15 -2.86 1.15
C GLU A 75 16.39 -3.36 2.38
N MET A 76 15.11 -3.68 2.22
CA MET A 76 14.29 -4.17 3.32
C MET A 76 14.29 -5.70 3.41
N PRO A 77 14.38 -6.25 4.63
CA PRO A 77 14.36 -7.69 4.83
C PRO A 77 13.01 -8.28 4.42
N PHE A 78 13.00 -9.53 3.98
CA PHE A 78 11.78 -10.22 3.54
C PHE A 78 10.65 -10.21 4.60
N GLU A 79 11.00 -10.27 5.88
CA GLU A 79 10.06 -10.18 7.00
C GLU A 79 9.18 -8.93 6.95
N TYR A 80 9.73 -7.80 6.49
CA TYR A 80 8.99 -6.55 6.35
C TYR A 80 7.80 -6.71 5.40
N PHE A 81 7.97 -7.41 4.28
CA PHE A 81 6.92 -7.62 3.29
C PHE A 81 5.78 -8.50 3.83
N VAL A 82 6.07 -9.42 4.75
CA VAL A 82 5.03 -10.20 5.44
C VAL A 82 4.17 -9.30 6.32
N TYR A 83 4.79 -8.44 7.14
CA TYR A 83 4.06 -7.47 7.95
C TYR A 83 3.28 -6.46 7.10
N LEU A 84 3.85 -6.03 5.97
CA LEU A 84 3.21 -5.16 5.00
C LEU A 84 1.94 -5.80 4.42
N ILE A 85 1.98 -7.07 4.03
CA ILE A 85 0.78 -7.76 3.54
C ILE A 85 -0.30 -7.82 4.62
N ILE A 86 0.08 -8.11 5.87
CA ILE A 86 -0.85 -8.16 7.00
C ILE A 86 -1.52 -6.80 7.23
N ILE A 87 -0.74 -5.71 7.27
CA ILE A 87 -1.29 -4.37 7.53
C ILE A 87 -2.19 -3.90 6.39
N LEU A 88 -1.81 -4.17 5.14
CA LEU A 88 -2.63 -3.84 3.96
C LEU A 88 -3.92 -4.65 3.90
N ALA A 89 -3.90 -5.91 4.34
CA ALA A 89 -5.11 -6.73 4.45
C ALA A 89 -6.07 -6.20 5.53
N LEU A 90 -5.54 -5.81 6.69
CA LEU A 90 -6.31 -5.16 7.75
C LEU A 90 -6.91 -3.83 7.29
N TYR A 91 -6.10 -3.01 6.61
CA TYR A 91 -6.54 -1.74 6.03
C TYR A 91 -7.67 -1.94 5.03
N SER A 92 -7.50 -2.85 4.07
CA SER A 92 -8.51 -3.20 3.06
C SER A 92 -9.81 -3.70 3.69
N THR A 93 -9.71 -4.56 4.71
CA THR A 93 -10.88 -5.07 5.46
C THR A 93 -11.60 -3.93 6.19
N THR A 94 -10.86 -3.01 6.79
CA THR A 94 -11.41 -1.84 7.47
C THR A 94 -12.20 -0.96 6.51
N ILE A 95 -11.65 -0.69 5.31
CA ILE A 95 -12.36 0.09 4.29
C ILE A 95 -13.65 -0.60 3.86
N GLU A 96 -13.62 -1.91 3.61
CA GLU A 96 -14.83 -2.67 3.25
C GLU A 96 -15.92 -2.62 4.35
N ILE A 97 -15.53 -2.66 5.62
CA ILE A 97 -16.47 -2.53 6.75
C ILE A 97 -17.07 -1.13 6.78
N VAL A 98 -16.23 -0.09 6.73
CA VAL A 98 -16.67 1.32 6.73
C VAL A 98 -17.60 1.57 5.55
N LYS A 99 -17.28 1.03 4.38
CA LYS A 99 -18.07 1.13 3.16
C LYS A 99 -19.45 0.50 3.31
N LYS A 100 -19.52 -0.72 3.84
CA LYS A 100 -20.81 -1.38 4.12
C LYS A 100 -21.65 -0.57 5.11
N PHE A 101 -21.03 -0.03 6.15
CA PHE A 101 -21.72 0.79 7.13
C PHE A 101 -22.24 2.10 6.52
N TYR A 102 -21.41 2.75 5.69
CA TYR A 102 -21.77 3.98 4.99
C TYR A 102 -22.95 3.78 4.03
N ILE A 103 -22.89 2.75 3.17
CA ILE A 103 -23.98 2.43 2.23
C ILE A 103 -25.27 2.09 2.98
N LYS A 104 -25.18 1.33 4.08
CA LYS A 104 -26.34 0.99 4.91
C LYS A 104 -27.01 2.24 5.53
N LYS A 105 -26.21 3.26 5.85
CA LYS A 105 -26.70 4.50 6.49
C LYS A 105 -27.18 5.55 5.49
N HIS A 106 -26.52 5.69 4.35
CA HIS A 106 -26.73 6.78 3.40
C HIS A 106 -27.39 6.35 2.07
N GLY A 107 -27.56 5.04 1.83
CA GLY A 107 -28.26 4.51 0.64
C GLY A 107 -27.44 4.52 -0.65
N SER A 108 -26.39 5.33 -0.74
CA SER A 108 -25.40 5.33 -1.82
C SER A 108 -23.98 5.34 -1.26
N TRP A 109 -23.01 4.96 -2.11
CA TRP A 109 -21.58 5.10 -1.83
C TRP A 109 -21.07 6.36 -2.51
N LEU A 110 -20.82 7.40 -1.71
CA LEU A 110 -20.43 8.74 -2.18
C LEU A 110 -21.19 9.14 -3.46
#